data_AF-A0A0U5JJM7-F1
#
_entry.id   AF-A0A0U5JJM7-F1
#
_cell.length_a   1.000
_cell.length_b   1.000
_cell.length_c   1.000
_cell.angle_alpha   90.00
_cell.angle_beta   90.00
_cell.angle_gamma   90.00
#
_symmetry.space_group_name_H-M   'P 1'
#
loop_
_entity.id
_entity.type
_entity.pdbx_description
1 polymer ?
#
loop_
_entity_poly.entity_id
_entity_poly.type
_entity_poly.pdbx_seq_one_letter_code
_entity_poly.pdbx_strand_id
1 'polypeptide(L)'
;MEKLEITDDSKLESNESKSQISYCVRLNRTIYYKINDHITIIKRLSNRFLSKNKWIEDAIKEKLEREKILPPEQIREKTVTFSIDRSLNNDIEQRVNFLKSIHNSFSKRKWFEEAFFEKLERDRHKSQELIEKMASLAKIKK
;
A
#
# COMPACT_ATOMS: atom_id res chain seq x y z
N MET A 1 13.66 -63.09 -28.97
CA MET A 1 14.19 -62.32 -27.82
C MET A 1 14.03 -60.85 -28.15
N GLU A 2 13.16 -60.20 -27.40
CA GLU A 2 12.93 -58.76 -27.40
C GLU A 2 14.22 -57.99 -27.07
N LYS A 3 14.37 -56.82 -27.69
CA LYS A 3 14.91 -55.65 -27.00
C LYS A 3 14.03 -54.45 -27.34
N LEU A 4 13.15 -54.14 -26.40
CA LEU A 4 12.44 -52.86 -26.30
C LEU A 4 13.45 -51.81 -25.84
N GLU A 5 13.77 -50.85 -26.70
CA GLU A 5 14.43 -49.61 -26.27
C GLU A 5 13.34 -48.68 -25.72
N ILE A 6 13.34 -48.54 -24.40
CA ILE A 6 12.55 -47.55 -23.68
C ILE A 6 13.29 -46.22 -23.83
N THR A 7 12.84 -45.36 -24.73
CA THR A 7 13.24 -43.95 -24.71
C THR A 7 12.53 -43.27 -23.56
N ASP A 8 13.35 -42.81 -22.62
CA ASP A 8 13.01 -42.10 -21.39
C ASP A 8 12.40 -40.73 -21.74
N ASP A 9 11.06 -40.68 -21.81
CA ASP A 9 10.26 -39.45 -21.87
C ASP A 9 10.31 -38.77 -20.48
N SER A 10 11.43 -38.15 -20.14
CA SER A 10 11.49 -37.28 -18.98
C SER A 10 12.36 -36.04 -19.22
N LYS A 11 11.73 -34.89 -18.96
CA LYS A 11 12.28 -33.51 -18.90
C LYS A 11 12.21 -32.68 -20.19
N LEU A 12 10.99 -32.43 -20.66
CA LEU A 12 10.62 -31.07 -21.04
C LEU A 12 10.19 -30.30 -19.78
N GLU A 13 11.18 -29.89 -18.97
CA GLU A 13 10.96 -28.72 -18.10
C GLU A 13 10.89 -27.52 -19.04
N SER A 14 9.66 -27.07 -19.30
CA SER A 14 9.40 -25.82 -20.00
C SER A 14 10.11 -24.70 -19.24
N ASN A 15 11.22 -24.21 -19.81
CA ASN A 15 11.80 -22.92 -19.49
C ASN A 15 10.80 -21.84 -19.88
N GLU A 16 9.72 -21.69 -19.11
CA GLU A 16 8.90 -20.49 -19.15
C GLU A 16 9.76 -19.34 -18.64
N SER A 17 10.33 -18.60 -19.58
CA SER A 17 10.90 -17.29 -19.31
C SER A 17 9.82 -16.47 -18.60
N LYS A 18 9.98 -16.26 -17.28
CA LYS A 18 9.04 -15.48 -16.48
C LYS A 18 8.89 -14.10 -17.11
N SER A 19 7.80 -13.88 -17.84
CA SER A 19 7.50 -12.60 -18.44
C SER A 19 7.22 -11.62 -17.30
N GLN A 20 8.12 -10.66 -17.11
CA GLN A 20 7.95 -9.65 -16.08
C GLN A 20 6.97 -8.58 -16.57
N ILE A 21 5.87 -8.40 -15.85
CA ILE A 21 4.94 -7.28 -16.07
C ILE A 21 5.38 -6.12 -15.18
N SER A 22 5.57 -4.95 -15.79
CA SER A 22 5.98 -3.73 -15.07
C SER A 22 4.79 -2.82 -14.83
N TYR A 23 4.63 -2.36 -13.58
CA TYR A 23 3.61 -1.38 -13.20
C TYR A 23 4.26 -0.08 -12.71
N CYS A 24 3.65 1.05 -13.07
CA CYS A 24 4.01 2.36 -12.53
C CYS A 24 2.85 2.87 -11.67
N VAL A 25 3.02 2.84 -10.35
CA VAL A 25 2.01 3.27 -9.37
C VAL A 25 2.42 4.60 -8.74
N ARG A 26 1.51 5.58 -8.79
CA ARG A 26 1.71 6.89 -8.15
C ARG A 26 1.15 6.87 -6.74
N LEU A 27 2.05 6.96 -5.77
CA LEU A 27 1.74 6.97 -4.35
C LEU A 27 1.62 8.41 -3.83
N ASN A 28 0.78 8.63 -2.83
CA ASN A 28 0.82 9.87 -2.05
C ASN A 28 2.23 10.02 -1.42
N ARG A 29 2.71 11.26 -1.34
CA ARG A 29 3.99 11.65 -0.74
C ARG A 29 4.23 10.95 0.61
N THR A 30 3.25 10.96 1.50
CA THR A 30 3.36 10.37 2.85
C THR A 30 3.65 8.87 2.79
N ILE A 31 2.91 8.13 1.95
CA ILE A 31 3.10 6.69 1.79
C ILE A 31 4.48 6.41 1.18
N TYR A 32 4.88 7.19 0.18
CA TYR A 32 6.19 7.05 -0.47
C TYR A 32 7.34 7.17 0.53
N TYR A 33 7.33 8.21 1.38
CA TYR A 33 8.38 8.38 2.40
C TYR A 33 8.33 7.30 3.47
N LYS A 34 7.14 6.91 3.96
CA LYS A 34 7.00 5.80 4.93
C LYS A 34 7.61 4.51 4.41
N ILE A 35 7.39 4.16 3.14
CA ILE A 35 7.98 2.97 2.52
C ILE A 35 9.52 3.09 2.49
N ASN A 36 10.05 4.24 2.06
CA ASN A 36 11.49 4.47 1.99
C ASN A 36 12.17 4.39 3.37
N ASP A 37 11.59 5.05 4.37
CA ASP A 37 12.12 5.07 5.73
C ASP A 37 12.08 3.66 6.33
N HIS A 38 10.98 2.94 6.17
CA HIS A 38 10.81 1.57 6.62
C HIS A 38 11.86 0.62 6.02
N ILE A 39 12.04 0.67 4.69
CA ILE A 39 13.05 -0.15 4.00
C ILE A 39 14.46 0.22 4.48
N THR A 40 14.73 1.51 4.68
CA THR A 40 16.03 1.99 5.18
C THR A 40 16.32 1.45 6.58
N ILE A 41 15.31 1.44 7.46
CA ILE A 41 15.42 0.89 8.81
C ILE A 41 15.67 -0.62 8.77
N ILE A 42 14.89 -1.39 8.00
CA ILE A 42 15.08 -2.84 7.89
C ILE A 42 16.46 -3.18 7.34
N LYS A 43 16.94 -2.42 6.34
CA LYS A 43 18.30 -2.60 5.80
C LYS A 43 19.39 -2.43 6.84
N ARG A 44 19.19 -1.53 7.79
CA ARG A 44 20.15 -1.27 8.87
C ARG A 44 20.07 -2.32 9.98
N LEU A 45 18.87 -2.80 10.29
CA LEU A 45 18.65 -3.67 11.46
C LEU A 45 18.72 -5.17 11.17
N SER A 46 18.23 -5.61 10.01
CA SER A 46 17.91 -7.03 9.81
C SER A 46 18.42 -7.59 8.49
N ASN A 47 18.24 -6.86 7.38
CA ASN A 47 18.53 -7.39 6.04
C ASN A 47 19.08 -6.32 5.10
N ARG A 48 20.41 -6.23 5.02
CA ARG A 48 21.14 -5.24 4.21
C ARG A 48 20.80 -5.31 2.71
N PHE A 49 20.34 -6.46 2.21
CA PHE A 49 20.11 -6.72 0.78
C PHE A 49 18.65 -6.58 0.35
N LEU A 50 17.72 -6.26 1.26
CA LEU A 50 16.31 -6.10 0.92
C LEU A 50 16.13 -4.99 -0.14
N SER A 51 15.70 -5.34 -1.36
CA SER A 51 15.39 -4.33 -2.37
C SER A 51 13.98 -3.78 -2.18
N LYS A 52 13.73 -2.54 -2.62
CA LYS A 52 12.40 -1.93 -2.58
C LYS A 52 11.40 -2.75 -3.40
N ASN A 53 11.80 -3.20 -4.59
CA ASN A 53 10.94 -4.00 -5.46
C ASN A 53 10.60 -5.33 -4.80
N LYS A 54 11.56 -5.96 -4.12
CA LYS A 54 11.32 -7.21 -3.40
C LYS A 54 10.33 -7.02 -2.25
N TRP A 55 10.50 -5.97 -1.46
CA TRP A 55 9.56 -5.64 -0.39
C TRP A 55 8.15 -5.35 -0.92
N ILE A 56 8.02 -4.62 -2.03
CA ILE A 56 6.72 -4.36 -2.68
C ILE A 56 6.09 -5.67 -3.18
N GLU A 57 6.87 -6.54 -3.82
CA GLU A 57 6.42 -7.86 -4.28
C GLU A 57 5.88 -8.68 -3.11
N ASP A 58 6.63 -8.75 -2.01
CA ASP A 58 6.25 -9.52 -0.82
C ASP A 58 4.99 -8.93 -0.17
N ALA A 59 4.86 -7.60 -0.08
CA ALA A 59 3.65 -6.94 0.42
C ALA A 59 2.40 -7.27 -0.42
N ILE A 60 2.53 -7.35 -1.75
CA ILE A 60 1.43 -7.73 -2.65
C ILE A 60 1.06 -9.20 -2.43
N LYS A 61 2.05 -10.10 -2.33
CA LYS A 61 1.81 -11.52 -2.04
C LYS A 61 1.09 -11.71 -0.72
N GLU A 62 1.54 -11.04 0.34
CA GLU A 62 0.88 -11.09 1.64
C GLU A 62 -0.58 -10.63 1.58
N LYS A 63 -0.88 -9.56 0.83
CA LYS A 63 -2.26 -9.10 0.63
C LYS A 63 -3.12 -10.16 -0.04
N LEU A 64 -2.62 -10.77 -1.12
CA LEU A 64 -3.32 -11.82 -1.86
C LEU A 64 -3.59 -13.05 -0.98
N GLU A 65 -2.59 -13.49 -0.20
CA GLU A 65 -2.77 -14.64 0.69
C GLU A 65 -3.75 -14.35 1.82
N ARG A 66 -3.71 -13.14 2.41
CA ARG A 66 -4.71 -12.74 3.42
C ARG A 66 -6.13 -12.78 2.85
N GLU A 67 -6.35 -12.21 1.67
CA GLU A 67 -7.67 -12.17 1.03
C GLU A 67 -8.21 -13.55 0.66
N LYS A 68 -7.37 -14.57 0.45
CA LYS A 68 -7.85 -15.95 0.25
C LYS A 68 -8.51 -16.57 1.48
N ILE A 69 -8.09 -16.14 2.67
CA ILE A 69 -8.49 -16.75 3.95
C ILE A 69 -9.61 -15.94 4.62
N LEU A 70 -9.74 -14.66 4.28
CA LEU A 70 -10.71 -13.76 4.89
C LEU A 70 -12.13 -14.04 4.34
N PRO A 71 -13.17 -13.99 5.20
CA PRO A 71 -14.53 -14.09 4.73
C PRO A 71 -14.89 -12.88 3.83
N PRO A 72 -15.80 -13.04 2.84
CA PRO A 72 -16.12 -12.00 1.86
C PRO A 72 -16.48 -10.64 2.48
N GLU A 73 -17.11 -10.64 3.64
CA GLU A 73 -17.53 -9.44 4.38
C GLU A 73 -16.34 -8.58 4.82
N GLN A 74 -15.16 -9.17 5.04
CA GLN A 74 -13.94 -8.46 5.41
C GLN A 74 -13.18 -7.91 4.21
N ILE A 75 -13.45 -8.43 3.01
CA ILE A 75 -12.84 -8.00 1.74
C ILE A 75 -13.68 -6.88 1.10
N ARG A 76 -14.99 -6.88 1.31
CA ARG A 76 -15.92 -5.90 0.73
C ARG A 76 -15.59 -4.47 1.15
N GLU A 77 -15.65 -3.57 0.17
CA GLU A 77 -15.49 -2.12 0.41
C GLU A 77 -16.58 -1.64 1.38
N LYS A 78 -16.15 -0.88 2.41
CA LYS A 78 -17.09 -0.20 3.32
C LYS A 78 -17.46 1.15 2.72
N THR A 79 -18.75 1.42 2.63
CA THR A 79 -19.26 2.69 2.11
C THR A 79 -19.45 3.68 3.25
N VAL A 80 -18.93 4.90 3.07
CA VAL A 80 -19.16 6.04 3.97
C VAL A 80 -19.96 7.08 3.20
N THR A 81 -21.13 7.45 3.74
CA THR A 81 -21.98 8.50 3.17
C THR A 81 -21.84 9.77 4.01
N PHE A 82 -21.61 10.91 3.36
CA PHE A 82 -21.50 12.21 4.02
C PHE A 82 -22.03 13.30 3.10
N SER A 83 -22.38 14.45 3.68
CA SER A 83 -22.80 15.64 2.95
C SER A 83 -21.83 16.78 3.22
N ILE A 84 -21.57 17.59 2.20
CA ILE A 84 -20.78 18.82 2.28
C ILE A 84 -21.60 19.97 1.71
N ASP A 85 -21.33 21.18 2.17
CA ASP A 85 -21.98 22.35 1.59
C ASP A 85 -21.52 22.59 0.14
N ARG A 86 -22.32 23.41 -0.57
CA ARG A 86 -22.10 23.69 -1.99
C ARG A 86 -20.80 24.47 -2.24
N SER A 87 -20.41 25.35 -1.32
CA SER A 87 -19.20 26.16 -1.45
C SER A 87 -17.97 25.26 -1.44
N LEU A 88 -17.89 24.37 -0.45
CA LEU A 88 -16.81 23.41 -0.31
C LEU A 88 -16.76 22.44 -1.49
N ASN A 89 -17.90 21.98 -2.02
CA ASN A 89 -17.90 21.15 -3.23
C ASN A 89 -17.31 21.89 -4.45
N ASN A 90 -17.62 23.18 -4.62
CA ASN A 90 -17.06 23.97 -5.72
C ASN A 90 -15.53 24.09 -5.61
N ASP A 91 -15.01 24.35 -4.41
CA ASP A 91 -13.57 24.43 -4.17
C ASP A 91 -12.87 23.09 -4.47
N ILE A 92 -13.48 21.98 -4.06
CA ILE A 92 -13.00 20.63 -4.36
C ILE A 92 -12.98 20.38 -5.87
N GLU A 93 -14.04 20.75 -6.59
CA GLU A 93 -14.12 20.56 -8.04
C GLU A 93 -13.04 21.34 -8.79
N GLN A 94 -12.82 22.61 -8.44
CA GLN A 94 -11.74 23.39 -9.02
C GLN A 94 -10.38 22.74 -8.78
N ARG A 95 -10.14 22.26 -7.56
CA ARG A 95 -8.89 21.60 -7.20
C ARG A 95 -8.69 20.28 -7.95
N VAL A 96 -9.74 19.47 -8.07
CA VAL A 96 -9.71 18.21 -8.82
C VAL A 96 -9.47 18.47 -10.31
N ASN A 97 -10.09 19.49 -10.90
CA ASN A 97 -9.88 19.85 -12.30
C ASN A 97 -8.45 20.30 -12.57
N PHE A 98 -7.88 21.10 -11.66
CA PHE A 98 -6.46 21.45 -11.71
C PHE A 98 -5.58 20.20 -11.66
N LEU A 99 -5.81 19.30 -10.70
CA LEU A 99 -5.02 18.06 -10.58
C LEU A 99 -5.18 17.13 -11.79
N LYS A 100 -6.37 17.07 -12.39
CA LYS A 100 -6.62 16.34 -13.64
C LYS A 100 -5.80 16.88 -14.81
N SER A 101 -5.61 18.19 -14.90
CA SER A 101 -4.78 18.80 -15.96
C SER A 101 -3.31 18.36 -15.88
N ILE A 102 -2.83 18.07 -14.67
CA ILE A 102 -1.47 17.54 -14.45
C ILE A 102 -1.49 16.01 -14.63
N HIS A 103 -2.58 15.35 -14.22
CA HIS A 103 -2.70 13.91 -14.11
C HIS A 103 -4.08 13.44 -14.61
N ASN A 104 -4.15 13.04 -15.88
CA ASN A 104 -5.42 12.68 -16.55
C ASN A 104 -6.29 11.66 -15.79
N SER A 105 -5.71 10.79 -14.95
CA SER A 105 -6.43 9.77 -14.19
C SER A 105 -6.84 10.19 -12.76
N PHE A 106 -6.58 11.44 -12.36
CA PHE A 106 -6.94 11.90 -11.01
C PHE A 106 -8.46 12.05 -10.85
N SER A 107 -9.01 11.55 -9.74
CA SER A 107 -10.46 11.50 -9.52
C SER A 107 -10.87 12.20 -8.22
N LYS A 108 -12.14 12.64 -8.15
CA LYS A 108 -12.71 13.22 -6.93
C LYS A 108 -12.71 12.19 -5.78
N ARG A 109 -12.95 10.89 -6.07
CA ARG A 109 -12.81 9.79 -5.10
C ARG A 109 -11.41 9.75 -4.49
N LYS A 110 -10.37 9.76 -5.33
CA LYS A 110 -8.97 9.76 -4.87
C LYS A 110 -8.66 10.98 -4.00
N TRP A 111 -9.20 12.15 -4.38
CA TRP A 111 -9.04 13.37 -3.58
C TRP A 111 -9.63 13.22 -2.17
N PHE A 112 -10.83 12.66 -2.05
CA PHE A 112 -11.44 12.39 -0.74
C PHE A 112 -10.65 11.35 0.06
N GLU A 113 -10.23 10.25 -0.57
CA GLU A 113 -9.41 9.23 0.09
C GLU A 113 -8.11 9.82 0.65
N GLU A 114 -7.42 10.65 -0.12
CA GLU A 114 -6.21 11.37 0.33
C GLU A 114 -6.52 12.32 1.49
N ALA A 115 -7.57 13.13 1.38
CA ALA A 115 -7.97 14.07 2.43
C ALA A 115 -8.29 13.35 3.77
N PHE A 116 -9.01 12.23 3.71
CA PHE A 116 -9.35 11.43 4.88
C PHE A 116 -8.10 10.81 5.51
N PHE A 117 -7.24 10.21 4.68
CA PHE A 117 -5.99 9.60 5.16
C PHE A 117 -5.09 10.64 5.84
N GLU A 118 -4.92 11.82 5.24
CA GLU A 118 -4.09 12.88 5.81
C GLU A 118 -4.66 13.42 7.12
N LYS A 119 -5.99 13.54 7.24
CA LYS A 119 -6.64 13.94 8.49
C LYS A 119 -6.43 12.89 9.59
N LEU A 120 -6.63 11.61 9.28
CA LEU A 120 -6.39 10.51 10.21
C LEU A 120 -4.95 10.46 10.71
N GLU A 121 -3.98 10.65 9.82
CA GLU A 121 -2.57 10.69 10.18
C GLU A 121 -2.24 11.87 11.09
N ARG A 122 -2.73 13.08 10.78
CA ARG A 122 -2.55 14.25 11.66
C ARG A 122 -3.14 14.02 13.04
N ASP A 123 -4.33 13.41 13.11
CA ASP A 123 -5.01 13.16 14.39
C ASP A 123 -4.33 12.03 15.18
N ARG A 124 -3.76 11.03 14.50
CA ARG A 124 -2.92 9.99 15.11
C ARG A 124 -1.66 10.58 15.73
N HIS A 125 -0.95 11.44 15.01
CA HIS A 125 0.24 12.12 15.52
C HIS A 125 -0.07 12.95 16.77
N LYS A 126 -1.15 13.74 16.73
CA LYS A 126 -1.60 14.51 17.91
C LYS A 126 -1.94 13.62 19.10
N SER A 127 -2.63 12.50 18.86
CA SER A 127 -2.98 11.55 19.92
C SER A 127 -1.74 10.92 20.54
N GLN A 128 -0.75 10.55 19.73
CA GLN A 128 0.51 9.96 20.19
C GLN A 128 1.30 10.95 21.06
N GLU A 129 1.43 12.21 20.63
CA GLU A 129 2.09 13.26 21.43
C GLU A 129 1.39 13.48 22.78
N LEU A 130 0.05 13.40 22.80
CA LEU A 130 -0.73 13.58 24.02
C LEU A 130 -0.46 12.43 25.01
N ILE A 131 -0.43 11.19 24.51
CA ILE A 131 -0.12 9.99 25.30
C ILE A 131 1.30 10.08 25.88
N GLU A 132 2.28 10.49 25.08
CA GLU A 132 3.67 10.65 25.52
C GLU A 132 3.80 11.73 26.59
N LYS A 133 3.12 12.88 26.41
CA LYS A 133 3.05 13.92 27.44
C LYS A 133 2.44 13.40 28.74
N MET A 134 1.33 12.68 28.69
CA MET A 134 0.72 12.09 29.88
C MET A 134 1.65 11.09 30.58
N ALA A 135 2.33 10.23 29.82
CA ALA A 135 3.28 9.26 30.35
C ALA A 135 4.49 9.95 31.02
N SER A 136 4.98 11.05 30.44
CA SER A 136 6.08 11.83 31.03
C SER A 136 5.67 12.50 32.36
N LEU A 137 4.48 13.10 32.41
CA LEU A 137 3.94 13.73 33.63
C LEU A 137 3.70 12.70 34.75
N ALA A 138 3.26 11.49 34.40
CA ALA A 138 3.07 10.40 35.36
C ALA A 138 4.40 9.87 35.93
N LYS A 139 5.49 9.93 35.17
CA LYS A 139 6.84 9.55 35.63
C LYS A 139 7.48 10.60 36.54
N ILE A 140 7.15 11.89 36.38
CA ILE A 140 7.65 12.97 37.25
C ILE A 140 6.98 12.96 38.64
N LYS A 141 5.79 12.38 38.75
CA LYS A 141 5.04 12.26 40.02
C LYS A 141 5.37 11.01 40.85
N LYS A 142 6.29 10.15 40.40
CA LYS A 142 6.83 9.01 41.15
C LYS A 142 8.25 9.31 41.60
#